data_AF-A0A7K1XV69-F1
#
_entry.id   AF-A0A7K1XV69-F1
#
_cell.length_a   1.000
_cell.length_b   1.000
_cell.length_c   1.000
_cell.angle_alpha   90.00
_cell.angle_beta   90.00
_cell.angle_gamma   90.00
#
_symmetry.space_group_name_H-M   'P 1'
#
loop_
_entity.id
_entity.type
_entity.pdbx_description
1 polymer ?
#
loop_
_entity_poly.entity_id
_entity_poly.type
_entity_poly.pdbx_seq_one_letter_code
_entity_poly.pdbx_strand_id
1 'polypeptide(L)'
;MKSRFLFPPVFKVIGWILALPGLVLGYLNVEHNFRFSFLQWGRPETSTIAPGTFNFTDEAAITMVIFGLIFVAFSKRKIEDELVSRLRMDALYWSILINSLIYFVLGLVSDADLINYNICTPILIFIIRFNYLLHFKKDTFVVNTPRFLPYKPWRILAVAVAIVSLLVIILSSVFEYNLISEGMLDVIYYTLFGSLLVWTYSLNSFEDELTMQHRLDSMYLAVLINYSLLLVATYAVYSLSFLIILVINLISTLLIFVVLFSYYSMRNRLKEEKQLLGGFAI
;
A
#
# COMPACT_ATOMS: atom_id res chain seq x y z
N MET A 1 16.84 18.90 1.01
CA MET A 1 16.12 18.11 -0.02
C MET A 1 14.84 18.84 -0.45
N LYS A 2 14.56 19.00 -1.76
CA LYS A 2 13.36 19.73 -2.23
C LYS A 2 12.06 19.01 -1.82
N SER A 3 11.10 19.76 -1.26
CA SER A 3 9.81 19.23 -0.81
C SER A 3 9.08 18.52 -1.94
N ARG A 4 8.82 17.22 -1.78
CA ARG A 4 7.99 16.42 -2.68
C ARG A 4 6.53 16.87 -2.58
N PHE A 5 5.73 16.52 -3.58
CA PHE A 5 4.30 16.87 -3.73
C PHE A 5 3.51 16.67 -2.42
N LEU A 6 3.36 17.75 -1.64
CA LEU A 6 2.57 17.80 -0.41
C LEU A 6 1.48 18.85 -0.61
N PHE A 7 0.27 18.55 -0.15
CA PHE A 7 -0.87 19.44 -0.30
C PHE A 7 -0.76 20.66 0.63
N PRO A 8 -1.34 21.82 0.27
CA PRO A 8 -1.46 22.97 1.17
C PRO A 8 -2.13 22.59 2.50
N PRO A 9 -1.84 23.30 3.62
CA PRO A 9 -2.35 22.95 4.95
C PRO A 9 -3.89 22.90 5.07
N VAL A 10 -4.60 23.60 4.18
CA VAL A 10 -6.07 23.60 4.11
C VAL A 10 -6.63 22.20 3.79
N PHE A 11 -5.89 21.39 3.02
CA PHE A 11 -6.31 20.03 2.67
C PHE A 11 -6.42 19.10 3.88
N LYS A 12 -5.73 19.40 4.98
CA LYS A 12 -5.93 18.64 6.22
C LYS A 12 -7.34 18.77 6.77
N VAL A 13 -7.93 19.97 6.69
CA VAL A 13 -9.30 20.22 7.16
C VAL A 13 -10.30 19.61 6.19
N ILE A 14 -10.12 19.85 4.89
CA ILE A 14 -10.93 19.23 3.83
C ILE A 14 -10.91 17.71 3.97
N GLY A 15 -9.75 17.13 4.24
CA GLY A 15 -9.58 15.69 4.38
C GLY A 15 -10.40 15.09 5.52
N TRP A 16 -10.49 15.76 6.68
CA TRP A 16 -11.36 15.29 7.78
C TRP A 16 -12.85 15.50 7.48
N ILE A 17 -13.21 16.63 6.86
CA ILE A 17 -14.58 16.90 6.40
C ILE A 17 -15.01 15.87 5.34
N LEU A 18 -14.08 15.29 4.59
CA LEU A 18 -14.36 14.26 3.61
C LEU A 18 -14.37 12.86 4.25
N ALA A 19 -13.32 12.51 5.02
CA ALA A 19 -13.18 11.17 5.59
C ALA A 19 -14.26 10.81 6.61
N LEU A 20 -14.65 11.74 7.50
CA LEU A 20 -15.62 11.43 8.55
C LEU A 20 -17.02 11.15 8.00
N PRO A 21 -17.63 12.01 7.15
CA PRO A 21 -18.87 11.67 6.47
C PRO A 21 -18.74 10.43 5.60
N GLY A 22 -17.58 10.17 5.00
CA GLY A 22 -17.32 8.95 4.24
C GLY A 22 -17.46 7.69 5.08
N LEU A 23 -16.86 7.69 6.27
CA LEU A 23 -16.97 6.59 7.22
C LEU A 23 -18.41 6.42 7.72
N VAL A 24 -19.10 7.52 8.04
CA VAL A 24 -20.51 7.48 8.46
C VAL A 24 -21.39 6.92 7.34
N LEU A 25 -21.19 7.38 6.10
CA LEU A 25 -21.94 6.91 4.94
C LEU A 25 -21.68 5.42 4.67
N GLY A 26 -20.42 4.98 4.74
CA GLY A 26 -20.06 3.57 4.59
C GLY A 26 -20.72 2.69 5.65
N TYR A 27 -20.70 3.13 6.92
CA TYR A 27 -21.38 2.44 8.01
C TYR A 27 -22.90 2.35 7.79
N LEU A 28 -23.55 3.45 7.43
CA LEU A 28 -24.99 3.47 7.14
C LEU A 28 -25.35 2.59 5.95
N ASN A 29 -24.51 2.54 4.92
CA ASN A 29 -24.74 1.68 3.76
C ASN A 29 -24.67 0.19 4.13
N VAL A 30 -23.65 -0.22 4.90
CA VAL A 30 -23.45 -1.62 5.30
C VAL A 30 -24.50 -2.09 6.31
N GLU A 31 -24.71 -1.36 7.41
CA GLU A 31 -25.60 -1.81 8.50
C GLU A 31 -27.07 -1.50 8.25
N HIS A 32 -27.37 -0.36 7.64
CA HIS A 32 -28.75 0.12 7.47
C HIS A 32 -29.25 0.04 6.04
N ASN A 33 -28.48 -0.57 5.12
CA ASN A 33 -28.80 -0.64 3.69
C ASN A 33 -29.10 0.74 3.07
N PHE A 34 -28.50 1.80 3.62
CA PHE A 34 -28.74 3.16 3.15
C PHE A 34 -28.16 3.36 1.74
N ARG A 35 -28.99 3.84 0.81
CA ARG A 35 -28.61 4.03 -0.59
C ARG A 35 -29.13 5.37 -1.08
N PHE A 36 -28.26 6.14 -1.73
CA PHE A 36 -28.69 7.35 -2.41
C PHE A 36 -29.34 7.01 -3.75
N SER A 37 -30.55 7.53 -3.98
CA SER A 37 -31.29 7.34 -5.23
C SER A 37 -30.62 7.99 -6.43
N PHE A 38 -29.95 9.14 -6.25
CA PHE A 38 -29.22 9.81 -7.33
C PHE A 38 -27.92 9.10 -7.75
N LEU A 39 -27.41 8.18 -6.93
CA LEU A 39 -26.26 7.32 -7.22
C LEU A 39 -26.69 5.96 -7.79
N GLN A 40 -27.99 5.76 -8.07
CA GLN A 40 -28.46 4.61 -8.82
C GLN A 40 -28.27 4.86 -10.31
N TRP A 41 -27.56 3.97 -10.96
CA TRP A 41 -27.37 3.97 -12.40
C TRP A 41 -27.63 2.56 -12.93
N GLY A 42 -28.48 2.43 -13.94
CA GLY A 42 -28.81 1.14 -14.53
C GLY A 42 -29.10 1.28 -16.01
N ARG A 43 -28.79 0.22 -16.76
CA ARG A 43 -29.22 0.09 -18.15
C ARG A 43 -30.55 -0.66 -18.20
N PRO A 44 -31.44 -0.36 -19.17
CA PRO A 44 -32.67 -1.11 -19.34
C PRO A 44 -32.36 -2.61 -19.51
N GLU A 45 -33.20 -3.48 -18.93
CA GLU A 45 -33.01 -4.93 -18.88
C GLU A 45 -32.81 -5.60 -20.25
N THR A 46 -33.14 -4.89 -21.34
CA THR A 46 -32.96 -5.32 -22.73
C THR A 46 -31.52 -5.19 -23.26
N SER A 47 -30.57 -4.65 -22.49
CA SER A 47 -29.19 -4.51 -22.93
C SER A 47 -28.38 -5.79 -22.72
N THR A 48 -27.66 -6.25 -23.76
CA THR A 48 -26.79 -7.45 -23.73
C THR A 48 -25.51 -7.28 -22.91
N ILE A 49 -25.23 -6.07 -22.40
CA ILE A 49 -24.03 -5.75 -21.61
C ILE A 49 -24.49 -5.21 -20.25
N ALA A 50 -24.36 -6.05 -19.22
CA ALA A 50 -24.67 -5.80 -17.82
C ALA A 50 -26.09 -5.23 -17.57
N PRO A 51 -27.16 -6.03 -17.81
CA PRO A 51 -28.51 -5.66 -17.44
C PRO A 51 -28.63 -5.58 -15.91
N GLY A 52 -29.21 -4.51 -15.38
CA GLY A 52 -29.41 -4.31 -13.95
C GLY A 52 -29.27 -2.86 -13.49
N THR A 53 -29.68 -2.61 -12.25
CA THR A 53 -29.47 -1.32 -11.55
C THR A 53 -28.32 -1.48 -10.56
N PHE A 54 -27.29 -0.64 -10.70
CA PHE A 54 -26.15 -0.57 -9.79
C PHE A 54 -26.31 0.69 -8.92
N ASN A 55 -25.90 0.61 -7.66
CA ASN A 55 -25.91 1.75 -6.76
C ASN A 55 -24.48 2.05 -6.33
N PHE A 56 -24.04 3.28 -6.54
CA PHE A 56 -22.65 3.69 -6.32
C PHE A 56 -22.38 4.26 -4.91
N THR A 57 -23.25 3.99 -3.93
CA THR A 57 -23.16 4.66 -2.62
C THR A 57 -21.95 4.19 -1.82
N ASP A 58 -21.63 2.91 -1.87
CA ASP A 58 -20.46 2.31 -1.22
C ASP A 58 -19.16 2.71 -1.91
N GLU A 59 -19.10 2.74 -3.25
CA GLU A 59 -17.94 3.24 -3.99
C GLU A 59 -17.67 4.72 -3.69
N ALA A 60 -18.73 5.52 -3.62
CA ALA A 60 -18.64 6.93 -3.23
C ALA A 60 -18.15 7.08 -1.78
N ALA A 61 -18.64 6.24 -0.85
CA ALA A 61 -18.20 6.25 0.54
C ALA A 61 -16.71 5.89 0.66
N ILE A 62 -16.27 4.80 0.03
CA ILE A 62 -14.87 4.36 0.03
C ILE A 62 -13.98 5.43 -0.59
N THR A 63 -14.38 6.01 -1.72
CA THR A 63 -13.65 7.07 -2.41
C THR A 63 -13.50 8.32 -1.53
N MET A 64 -14.59 8.72 -0.85
CA MET A 64 -14.61 9.82 0.11
C MET A 64 -13.66 9.57 1.29
N VAL A 65 -13.63 8.34 1.83
CA VAL A 65 -12.69 7.95 2.89
C VAL A 65 -11.23 7.98 2.41
N ILE A 66 -10.92 7.35 1.28
CA ILE A 66 -9.56 7.26 0.75
C ILE A 66 -9.01 8.65 0.44
N PHE A 67 -9.73 9.47 -0.34
CA PHE A 67 -9.29 10.84 -0.64
C PHE A 67 -9.16 11.67 0.63
N GLY A 68 -10.10 11.55 1.55
CA GLY A 68 -10.08 12.29 2.81
C GLY A 68 -8.82 11.96 3.63
N LEU A 69 -8.53 10.68 3.80
CA LEU A 69 -7.36 10.22 4.55
C LEU A 69 -6.04 10.54 3.84
N ILE A 70 -5.97 10.42 2.51
CA ILE A 70 -4.79 10.84 1.71
C ILE A 70 -4.53 12.35 1.89
N PHE A 71 -5.56 13.19 1.85
CA PHE A 71 -5.41 14.62 2.09
C PHE A 71 -4.94 14.95 3.50
N VAL A 72 -5.46 14.26 4.52
CA VAL A 72 -4.95 14.40 5.90
C VAL A 72 -3.50 13.95 5.98
N ALA A 73 -3.16 12.83 5.35
CA ALA A 73 -1.86 12.19 5.40
C ALA A 73 -0.73 13.02 4.75
N PHE A 74 -1.01 13.57 3.57
CA PHE A 74 -0.01 14.25 2.74
C PHE A 74 -0.15 15.78 2.74
N SER A 75 -0.90 16.36 3.69
CA SER A 75 -0.92 17.80 3.91
C SER A 75 0.39 18.31 4.51
N LYS A 76 0.88 19.44 4.00
CA LYS A 76 1.99 20.22 4.57
C LYS A 76 1.65 20.69 5.99
N ARG A 77 2.68 20.80 6.82
CA ARG A 77 2.60 21.48 8.12
C ARG A 77 3.01 22.95 7.98
N LYS A 78 2.70 23.76 8.99
CA LYS A 78 3.05 25.20 9.04
C LYS A 78 4.56 25.43 8.92
N ILE A 79 5.36 24.52 9.50
CA ILE A 79 6.81 24.47 9.39
C ILE A 79 7.14 23.06 8.88
N GLU A 80 7.82 22.98 7.75
CA GLU A 80 8.09 21.74 7.03
C GLU A 80 9.61 21.61 6.83
N ASP A 81 10.27 21.12 7.88
CA ASP A 81 11.72 20.92 7.88
C ASP A 81 12.09 19.50 7.38
N GLU A 82 13.38 19.27 7.09
CA GLU A 82 13.87 17.98 6.59
C GLU A 82 13.55 16.81 7.54
N LEU A 83 13.64 17.06 8.84
CA LEU A 83 13.28 16.09 9.88
C LEU A 83 11.81 15.69 9.80
N VAL A 84 10.90 16.65 9.59
CA VAL A 84 9.46 16.40 9.49
C VAL A 84 9.16 15.55 8.24
N SER A 85 9.80 15.86 7.12
CA SER A 85 9.67 15.06 5.90
C SER A 85 10.18 13.64 6.11
N ARG A 86 11.33 13.45 6.78
CA ARG A 86 11.88 12.11 7.08
C ARG A 86 10.98 11.33 8.03
N LEU A 87 10.51 11.95 9.11
CA LEU A 87 9.58 11.33 10.06
C LEU A 87 8.26 10.93 9.39
N ARG A 88 7.77 11.71 8.42
CA ARG A 88 6.59 11.36 7.63
C ARG A 88 6.81 10.06 6.86
N MET A 89 7.90 9.97 6.10
CA MET A 89 8.18 8.78 5.29
C MET A 89 8.46 7.55 6.17
N ASP A 90 9.18 7.72 7.28
CA ASP A 90 9.41 6.65 8.27
C ASP A 90 8.10 6.15 8.88
N ALA A 91 7.22 7.06 9.31
CA ALA A 91 5.92 6.69 9.83
C ALA A 91 5.07 5.93 8.80
N LEU A 92 5.12 6.34 7.53
CA LEU A 92 4.39 5.67 6.45
C LEU A 92 4.93 4.26 6.22
N TYR A 93 6.25 4.11 6.14
CA TYR A 93 6.90 2.81 5.98
C TYR A 93 6.53 1.85 7.12
N TRP A 94 6.63 2.32 8.36
CA TRP A 94 6.22 1.55 9.53
C TRP A 94 4.74 1.19 9.54
N SER A 95 3.89 2.09 9.06
CA SER A 95 2.46 1.85 9.01
C SER A 95 2.12 0.68 8.08
N ILE A 96 2.69 0.67 6.87
CA ILE A 96 2.51 -0.44 5.93
C ILE A 96 3.04 -1.74 6.52
N LEU A 97 4.22 -1.73 7.15
CA LEU A 97 4.78 -2.94 7.75
C LEU A 97 3.94 -3.50 8.90
N ILE A 98 3.54 -2.64 9.85
CA ILE A 98 2.72 -3.06 11.00
C ILE A 98 1.37 -3.57 10.50
N ASN A 99 0.74 -2.84 9.58
CA ASN A 99 -0.51 -3.26 8.98
C ASN A 99 -0.36 -4.62 8.30
N SER A 100 0.61 -4.76 7.40
CA SER A 100 0.85 -6.04 6.70
C SER A 100 1.15 -7.19 7.66
N LEU A 101 1.87 -6.94 8.75
CA LEU A 101 2.11 -7.95 9.79
C LEU A 101 0.84 -8.35 10.52
N ILE A 102 0.01 -7.38 10.93
CA ILE A 102 -1.28 -7.65 11.58
C ILE A 102 -2.15 -8.50 10.65
N TYR A 103 -2.26 -8.13 9.37
CA TYR A 103 -3.04 -8.89 8.40
C TYR A 103 -2.47 -10.28 8.12
N PHE A 104 -1.16 -10.41 8.05
CA PHE A 104 -0.52 -11.71 7.90
C PHE A 104 -0.87 -12.63 9.06
N VAL A 105 -0.79 -12.13 10.30
CA VAL A 105 -1.13 -12.93 11.50
C VAL A 105 -2.62 -13.21 11.58
N LEU A 106 -3.49 -12.24 11.31
CA LEU A 106 -4.94 -12.43 11.33
C LEU A 106 -5.40 -13.46 10.29
N GLY A 107 -4.83 -13.44 9.08
CA GLY A 107 -5.14 -14.43 8.05
C GLY A 107 -4.68 -15.86 8.38
N LEU A 108 -3.80 -16.06 9.36
CA LEU A 108 -3.45 -17.39 9.88
C LEU A 108 -4.45 -17.91 10.93
N VAL A 109 -5.22 -17.01 11.56
CA VAL A 109 -6.07 -17.33 12.73
C VAL A 109 -7.56 -17.23 12.42
N SER A 110 -7.97 -16.33 11.52
CA SER A 110 -9.36 -16.00 11.24
C SER A 110 -9.75 -16.36 9.81
N ASP A 111 -11.03 -16.70 9.61
CA ASP A 111 -11.65 -16.73 8.29
C ASP A 111 -11.63 -15.34 7.64
N ALA A 112 -11.54 -15.32 6.30
CA ALA A 112 -11.13 -14.20 5.46
C ALA A 112 -11.98 -12.90 5.58
N ASP A 113 -13.12 -12.93 6.27
CA ASP A 113 -14.06 -11.81 6.34
C ASP A 113 -13.50 -10.56 7.04
N LEU A 114 -12.59 -10.74 8.01
CA LEU A 114 -11.92 -9.62 8.70
C LEU A 114 -10.95 -8.86 7.78
N ILE A 115 -10.56 -9.44 6.64
CA ILE A 115 -9.57 -8.89 5.71
C ILE A 115 -10.14 -7.70 4.92
N ASN A 116 -11.46 -7.67 4.73
CA ASN A 116 -12.14 -6.71 3.85
C ASN A 116 -12.08 -5.24 4.31
N TYR A 117 -11.80 -4.98 5.59
CA TYR A 117 -11.75 -3.62 6.15
C TYR A 117 -10.36 -2.96 6.13
N ASN A 118 -9.41 -3.49 5.36
CA ASN A 118 -8.00 -3.05 5.36
C ASN A 118 -7.73 -1.71 4.68
N ILE A 119 -8.65 -1.22 3.86
CA ILE A 119 -8.35 -0.12 2.94
C ILE A 119 -7.89 1.16 3.68
N CYS A 120 -8.47 1.47 4.85
CA CYS A 120 -8.16 2.68 5.59
C CYS A 120 -7.10 2.47 6.69
N THR A 121 -6.93 1.25 7.18
CA THR A 121 -6.10 0.91 8.35
C THR A 121 -4.63 1.36 8.22
N PRO A 122 -3.90 1.10 7.11
CA PRO A 122 -2.54 1.58 6.96
C PRO A 122 -2.44 3.10 6.88
N ILE A 123 -3.45 3.83 6.40
CA ILE A 123 -3.39 5.30 6.41
C ILE A 123 -3.69 5.83 7.81
N LEU A 124 -4.60 5.19 8.56
CA LEU A 124 -4.92 5.56 9.94
C LEU A 124 -3.73 5.34 10.89
N ILE A 125 -3.10 4.15 10.85
CA ILE A 125 -1.90 3.85 11.65
C ILE A 125 -0.80 4.88 11.33
N PHE A 126 -0.65 5.25 10.06
CA PHE A 126 0.31 6.26 9.63
C PHE A 126 0.00 7.63 10.26
N ILE A 127 -1.25 8.11 10.17
CA ILE A 127 -1.65 9.41 10.73
C ILE A 127 -1.40 9.44 12.24
N ILE A 128 -1.76 8.37 12.96
CA ILE A 128 -1.55 8.26 14.41
C ILE A 128 -0.06 8.31 14.73
N ARG A 129 0.75 7.43 14.11
CA ARG A 129 2.19 7.34 14.36
C ARG A 129 2.92 8.63 14.00
N PHE A 130 2.57 9.26 12.88
CA PHE A 130 3.20 10.51 12.45
C PHE A 130 2.94 11.65 13.45
N ASN A 131 1.69 11.80 13.90
CA ASN A 131 1.37 12.82 14.91
C ASN A 131 2.03 12.53 16.27
N TYR A 132 2.11 11.25 16.67
CA TYR A 132 2.83 10.82 17.86
C TYR A 132 4.33 11.17 17.77
N LEU A 133 5.01 10.75 16.71
CA LEU A 133 6.44 11.02 16.53
C LEU A 133 6.75 12.51 16.49
N LEU A 134 5.88 13.31 15.88
CA LEU A 134 6.04 14.77 15.85
C LEU A 134 5.92 15.42 17.23
N HIS A 135 5.07 14.88 18.11
CA HIS A 135 4.90 15.42 19.45
C HIS A 135 6.10 15.10 20.36
N PHE A 136 6.66 13.89 20.23
CA PHE A 136 7.71 13.41 21.14
C PHE A 136 9.15 13.60 20.63
N LYS A 137 9.39 13.64 19.31
CA LYS A 137 10.74 13.73 18.72
C LYS A 137 11.04 15.07 18.06
N LYS A 138 10.36 16.14 18.48
CA LYS A 138 10.45 17.46 17.82
C LYS A 138 11.88 18.02 17.76
N ASP A 139 12.72 17.67 18.74
CA ASP A 139 14.07 18.24 18.91
C ASP A 139 15.21 17.20 18.77
N THR A 140 14.89 15.96 18.39
CA THR A 140 15.90 14.89 18.26
C THR A 140 16.19 14.61 16.79
N PHE A 141 17.34 15.07 16.29
CA PHE A 141 17.79 14.79 14.92
C PHE A 141 18.15 13.32 14.67
N VAL A 142 18.33 12.53 15.74
CA VAL A 142 18.64 11.10 15.65
C VAL A 142 17.34 10.30 15.56
N VAL A 143 16.94 9.96 14.33
CA VAL A 143 15.87 8.99 14.10
C VAL A 143 16.47 7.60 14.24
N ASN A 144 16.09 6.86 15.29
CA ASN A 144 16.51 5.46 15.46
C ASN A 144 16.22 4.66 14.18
N THR A 145 17.24 3.97 13.67
CA THR A 145 17.06 3.07 12.55
C THR A 145 16.16 1.90 12.97
N PRO A 146 15.15 1.53 12.17
CA PRO A 146 14.35 0.34 12.45
C PRO A 146 15.24 -0.92 12.46
N ARG A 147 14.97 -1.84 13.39
CA ARG A 147 15.71 -3.11 13.50
C ARG A 147 15.26 -4.08 12.42
N PHE A 148 15.96 -4.09 11.29
CA PHE A 148 15.70 -5.00 10.17
C PHE A 148 16.17 -6.44 10.43
N LEU A 149 15.64 -7.39 9.66
CA LEU A 149 16.12 -8.78 9.63
C LEU A 149 17.47 -8.88 8.90
N PRO A 150 18.39 -9.77 9.32
CA PRO A 150 19.71 -9.90 8.70
C PRO A 150 19.62 -10.41 7.25
N TYR A 151 20.57 -10.00 6.41
CA TYR A 151 20.61 -10.33 4.98
C TYR A 151 20.59 -11.84 4.72
N LYS A 152 21.50 -12.60 5.35
CA LYS A 152 21.49 -14.07 5.27
C LYS A 152 20.90 -14.67 6.56
N PRO A 153 20.02 -15.68 6.48
CA PRO A 153 19.47 -16.31 5.27
C PRO A 153 18.18 -15.65 4.74
N TRP A 154 17.57 -14.74 5.50
CA TRP A 154 16.19 -14.30 5.31
C TRP A 154 15.92 -13.60 3.97
N ARG A 155 16.82 -12.72 3.51
CA ARG A 155 16.64 -12.00 2.24
C ARG A 155 16.60 -12.95 1.05
N ILE A 156 17.57 -13.86 0.99
CA ILE A 156 17.73 -14.78 -0.14
C ILE A 156 16.53 -15.73 -0.20
N LEU A 157 16.14 -16.28 0.95
CA LEU A 157 14.97 -17.16 1.06
C LEU A 157 13.69 -16.43 0.66
N ALA A 158 13.46 -15.23 1.18
CA ALA A 158 12.27 -14.45 0.86
C ALA A 158 12.16 -14.11 -0.64
N VAL A 159 13.27 -13.72 -1.27
CA VAL A 159 13.32 -13.45 -2.71
C VAL A 159 13.00 -14.72 -3.52
N ALA A 160 13.65 -15.84 -3.20
CA ALA A 160 13.44 -17.10 -3.91
C ALA A 160 11.99 -17.58 -3.79
N VAL A 161 11.44 -17.59 -2.57
CA VAL A 161 10.05 -17.99 -2.33
C VAL A 161 9.07 -17.06 -3.06
N ALA A 162 9.26 -15.74 -2.98
CA ALA A 162 8.37 -14.79 -3.65
C ALA A 162 8.37 -14.97 -5.18
N ILE A 163 9.54 -15.16 -5.79
CA ILE A 163 9.65 -15.38 -7.25
C ILE A 163 8.98 -16.70 -7.64
N VAL A 164 9.22 -17.79 -6.90
CA VAL A 164 8.60 -19.09 -7.16
C VAL A 164 7.09 -18.99 -7.02
N SER A 165 6.56 -18.40 -5.95
CA SER A 165 5.12 -18.22 -5.77
C SER A 165 4.49 -17.39 -6.89
N LEU A 166 5.14 -16.29 -7.31
CA LEU A 166 4.67 -15.49 -8.45
C LEU A 166 4.64 -16.29 -9.76
N LEU A 167 5.69 -17.06 -10.04
CA LEU A 167 5.75 -17.90 -11.23
C LEU A 167 4.63 -18.94 -11.24
N VAL A 168 4.38 -19.59 -10.10
CA VAL A 168 3.31 -20.59 -9.98
C VAL A 168 1.93 -19.97 -10.23
N ILE A 169 1.65 -18.79 -9.65
CA ILE A 169 0.39 -18.06 -9.87
C ILE A 169 0.22 -17.66 -11.34
N ILE A 170 1.29 -17.18 -11.98
CA ILE A 170 1.24 -16.80 -13.40
C ILE A 170 0.98 -18.03 -14.27
N LEU A 171 1.71 -19.12 -14.04
CA LEU A 171 1.54 -20.36 -14.81
C LEU A 171 0.15 -20.97 -14.64
N SER A 172 -0.42 -20.97 -13.43
CA SER A 172 -1.78 -21.45 -13.21
C SER A 172 -2.81 -20.59 -13.94
N SER A 173 -2.62 -19.27 -13.99
CA SER A 173 -3.53 -18.35 -14.69
C SER A 173 -3.44 -18.43 -16.22
N VAL A 174 -2.25 -18.65 -16.79
CA VAL A 174 -2.03 -18.62 -18.26
C VAL A 174 -2.45 -19.90 -18.95
N PHE A 175 -2.18 -21.05 -18.34
CA PHE A 175 -2.34 -22.33 -19.03
C PHE A 175 -3.69 -23.01 -18.78
N GLU A 176 -4.62 -22.39 -18.03
CA GLU A 176 -5.93 -22.93 -17.65
C GLU A 176 -5.89 -24.38 -17.09
N TYR A 177 -4.71 -24.86 -16.71
CA TYR A 177 -4.57 -26.14 -16.06
C TYR A 177 -5.12 -26.00 -14.65
N ASN A 178 -6.06 -26.88 -14.29
CA ASN A 178 -6.34 -27.25 -12.89
C ASN A 178 -5.12 -27.99 -12.28
N LEU A 179 -3.92 -27.42 -12.44
CA LEU A 179 -2.65 -27.97 -11.96
C LEU A 179 -2.60 -27.95 -10.42
N ILE A 180 -3.44 -27.12 -9.80
CA ILE A 180 -3.44 -26.78 -8.38
C ILE A 180 -4.91 -26.72 -7.93
N SER A 181 -5.23 -27.35 -6.80
CA SER A 181 -6.56 -27.23 -6.19
C SER A 181 -6.80 -25.80 -5.67
N GLU A 182 -8.06 -25.36 -5.60
CA GLU A 182 -8.39 -24.01 -5.11
C GLU A 182 -7.76 -23.71 -3.74
N GLY A 183 -7.82 -24.66 -2.80
CA GLY A 183 -7.20 -24.50 -1.49
C GLY A 183 -5.66 -24.38 -1.51
N MET A 184 -4.97 -24.95 -2.51
CA MET A 184 -3.54 -24.75 -2.66
C MET A 184 -3.18 -23.37 -3.24
N LEU A 185 -4.06 -22.77 -4.07
CA LEU A 185 -3.84 -21.40 -4.56
C LEU A 185 -3.86 -20.39 -3.41
N ASP A 186 -4.80 -20.53 -2.48
CA ASP A 186 -4.86 -19.65 -1.30
C ASP A 186 -3.58 -19.74 -0.45
N VAL A 187 -3.06 -20.95 -0.23
CA VAL A 187 -1.78 -21.17 0.47
C VAL A 187 -0.62 -20.49 -0.27
N ILE A 188 -0.60 -20.54 -1.61
CA ILE A 188 0.43 -19.89 -2.42
C ILE A 188 0.31 -18.36 -2.33
N TYR A 189 -0.89 -17.78 -2.35
CA TYR A 189 -1.10 -16.34 -2.15
C TYR A 189 -0.64 -15.88 -0.77
N TYR A 190 -0.98 -16.61 0.29
CA TYR A 190 -0.50 -16.32 1.64
C TYR A 190 1.02 -16.45 1.77
N THR A 191 1.61 -17.46 1.13
CA THR A 191 3.08 -17.67 1.08
C THR A 191 3.78 -16.53 0.33
N LEU A 192 3.19 -16.07 -0.78
CA LEU A 192 3.66 -14.89 -1.51
C LEU A 192 3.62 -13.65 -0.63
N PHE A 193 2.50 -13.43 0.06
CA PHE A 193 2.34 -12.26 0.94
C PHE A 193 3.37 -12.25 2.08
N GLY A 194 3.56 -13.39 2.75
CA GLY A 194 4.56 -13.54 3.82
C GLY A 194 6.00 -13.36 3.33
N SER A 195 6.34 -13.94 2.18
CA SER A 195 7.67 -13.79 1.58
C SER A 195 7.96 -12.35 1.14
N LEU A 196 6.99 -11.64 0.56
CA LEU A 196 7.11 -10.21 0.26
C LEU A 196 7.30 -9.38 1.53
N LEU A 197 6.58 -9.69 2.62
CA LEU A 197 6.76 -9.01 3.91
C LEU A 197 8.19 -9.19 4.44
N VAL A 198 8.70 -10.42 4.48
CA VAL A 198 10.09 -10.70 4.90
C VAL A 198 11.11 -10.03 3.97
N TRP A 199 10.83 -10.00 2.66
CA TRP A 199 11.65 -9.27 1.69
C TRP A 199 11.68 -7.78 2.03
N THR A 200 10.53 -7.14 2.28
CA THR A 200 10.49 -5.71 2.62
C THR A 200 11.26 -5.36 3.90
N TYR A 201 11.25 -6.26 4.89
CA TYR A 201 11.86 -6.06 6.21
C TYR A 201 13.33 -6.49 6.31
N SER A 202 13.89 -7.15 5.29
CA SER A 202 15.26 -7.65 5.32
C SER A 202 16.29 -6.62 4.83
N LEU A 203 17.45 -6.63 5.47
CA LEU A 203 18.63 -5.83 5.11
C LEU A 203 19.19 -6.26 3.75
N ASN A 204 19.83 -5.30 3.08
CA ASN A 204 20.72 -5.55 1.96
C ASN A 204 22.13 -5.92 2.48
N SER A 205 22.99 -6.41 1.59
CA SER A 205 24.38 -6.77 1.92
C SER A 205 25.19 -5.61 2.50
N PHE A 206 24.88 -4.39 2.05
CA PHE A 206 25.40 -3.14 2.57
C PHE A 206 24.22 -2.18 2.72
N GLU A 207 24.04 -1.61 3.91
CA GLU A 207 22.93 -0.73 4.25
C GLU A 207 23.51 0.61 4.69
N ASP A 208 23.49 1.58 3.78
CA ASP A 208 23.89 2.97 4.03
C ASP A 208 22.68 3.89 4.17
N GLU A 209 22.93 5.16 4.49
CA GLU A 209 21.86 6.14 4.65
C GLU A 209 21.06 6.36 3.35
N LEU A 210 21.73 6.31 2.19
CA LEU A 210 21.08 6.45 0.88
C LEU A 210 20.15 5.29 0.59
N THR A 211 20.55 4.05 0.87
CA THR A 211 19.70 2.86 0.73
C THR A 211 18.45 2.99 1.59
N MET A 212 18.61 3.46 2.83
CA MET A 212 17.47 3.70 3.71
C MET A 212 16.53 4.78 3.15
N GLN A 213 17.06 5.89 2.63
CA GLN A 213 16.25 6.91 1.95
C GLN A 213 15.50 6.33 0.74
N HIS A 214 16.14 5.48 -0.06
CA HIS A 214 15.48 4.83 -1.19
C HIS A 214 14.37 3.87 -0.77
N ARG A 215 14.47 3.19 0.38
CA ARG A 215 13.35 2.39 0.91
C ARG A 215 12.17 3.29 1.24
N LEU A 216 12.40 4.36 2.00
CA LEU A 216 11.37 5.31 2.39
C LEU A 216 10.67 5.92 1.16
N ASP A 217 11.45 6.32 0.16
CA ASP A 217 10.96 6.88 -1.10
C ASP A 217 10.16 5.87 -1.92
N SER A 218 10.65 4.63 -2.04
CA SER A 218 9.99 3.58 -2.80
C SER A 218 8.65 3.22 -2.15
N MET A 219 8.57 3.19 -0.82
CA MET A 219 7.33 2.87 -0.11
C MET A 219 6.31 3.98 -0.27
N TYR A 220 6.75 5.24 -0.16
CA TYR A 220 5.91 6.38 -0.44
C TYR A 220 5.27 6.29 -1.83
N LEU A 221 6.08 6.01 -2.87
CA LEU A 221 5.58 5.87 -4.23
C LEU A 221 4.68 4.64 -4.41
N ALA A 222 5.03 3.51 -3.79
CA ALA A 222 4.24 2.29 -3.86
C ALA A 222 2.84 2.49 -3.30
N VAL A 223 2.72 3.16 -2.16
CA VAL A 223 1.43 3.52 -1.57
C VAL A 223 0.64 4.41 -2.54
N LEU A 224 1.23 5.50 -3.04
CA LEU A 224 0.51 6.41 -3.95
C LEU A 224 0.01 5.71 -5.22
N ILE A 225 0.85 4.90 -5.85
CA ILE A 225 0.48 4.14 -7.05
C ILE A 225 -0.63 3.14 -6.71
N ASN A 226 -0.47 2.40 -5.61
CA ASN A 226 -1.41 1.36 -5.24
C ASN A 226 -2.81 1.90 -4.88
N TYR A 227 -2.88 3.00 -4.12
CA TYR A 227 -4.16 3.64 -3.81
C TYR A 227 -4.78 4.32 -5.03
N SER A 228 -3.98 4.80 -5.99
CA SER A 228 -4.50 5.30 -7.27
C SER A 228 -5.14 4.17 -8.09
N LEU A 229 -4.48 3.02 -8.16
CA LEU A 229 -5.03 1.82 -8.81
C LEU A 229 -6.30 1.33 -8.11
N LEU A 230 -6.33 1.34 -6.78
CA LEU A 230 -7.50 0.96 -6.00
C LEU A 230 -8.72 1.83 -6.32
N LEU A 231 -8.53 3.16 -6.39
CA LEU A 231 -9.60 4.10 -6.71
C LEU A 231 -10.15 3.87 -8.12
N VAL A 232 -9.28 3.62 -9.10
CA VAL A 232 -9.72 3.27 -10.45
C VAL A 232 -10.48 1.95 -10.46
N ALA A 233 -9.96 0.94 -9.76
CA ALA A 233 -10.57 -0.38 -9.68
C ALA A 233 -11.95 -0.36 -8.99
N THR A 234 -12.13 0.53 -8.01
CA THR A 234 -13.41 0.72 -7.29
C THR A 234 -14.56 1.04 -8.24
N TYR A 235 -14.32 1.80 -9.31
CA TYR A 235 -15.35 2.12 -10.30
C TYR A 235 -15.35 1.19 -11.52
N ALA A 236 -14.31 0.37 -11.68
CA ALA A 236 -14.17 -0.52 -12.83
C ALA A 236 -14.71 -1.93 -12.56
N VAL A 237 -14.73 -2.38 -11.30
CA VAL A 237 -15.06 -3.75 -10.92
C VAL A 237 -16.12 -3.76 -9.82
N TYR A 238 -17.11 -4.64 -9.98
CA TYR A 238 -18.30 -4.70 -9.14
C TYR A 238 -18.47 -6.08 -8.49
N SER A 239 -19.30 -6.15 -7.44
CA SER A 239 -19.71 -7.40 -6.77
C SER A 239 -18.53 -8.15 -6.11
N LEU A 240 -18.59 -9.48 -6.03
CA LEU A 240 -17.58 -10.33 -5.38
C LEU A 240 -16.16 -10.12 -5.94
N SER A 241 -16.03 -9.72 -7.21
CA SER A 241 -14.75 -9.41 -7.83
C SER A 241 -14.06 -8.21 -7.18
N PHE A 242 -14.82 -7.28 -6.57
CA PHE A 242 -14.25 -6.16 -5.83
C PHE A 242 -13.53 -6.62 -4.54
N LEU A 243 -14.08 -7.59 -3.81
CA LEU A 243 -13.45 -8.11 -2.59
C LEU A 243 -12.08 -8.73 -2.91
N ILE A 244 -11.95 -9.42 -4.04
CA ILE A 244 -10.66 -9.96 -4.52
C ILE A 244 -9.66 -8.83 -4.76
N ILE A 245 -10.10 -7.71 -5.33
CA ILE A 245 -9.24 -6.53 -5.54
C ILE A 245 -8.75 -5.93 -4.23
N LEU A 246 -9.57 -5.93 -3.18
CA LEU A 246 -9.14 -5.48 -1.85
C LEU A 246 -8.05 -6.37 -1.26
N VAL A 247 -8.16 -7.68 -1.44
CA VAL A 247 -7.11 -8.63 -1.01
C VAL A 247 -5.83 -8.41 -1.82
N ILE A 248 -5.95 -8.28 -3.14
CA ILE A 248 -4.82 -8.00 -4.03
C ILE A 248 -4.15 -6.68 -3.65
N ASN A 249 -4.90 -5.66 -3.21
CA ASN A 249 -4.39 -4.34 -2.85
C ASN A 249 -3.26 -4.36 -1.81
N LEU A 250 -3.37 -5.27 -0.83
CA LEU A 250 -2.38 -5.42 0.22
C LEU A 250 -1.06 -6.01 -0.33
N ILE A 251 -1.19 -7.04 -1.17
CA ILE A 251 -0.05 -7.71 -1.82
C ILE A 251 0.60 -6.77 -2.83
N SER A 252 -0.19 -6.06 -3.64
CA SER A 252 0.30 -5.13 -4.66
C SER A 252 1.07 -3.97 -4.08
N THR A 253 0.71 -3.46 -2.89
CA THR A 253 1.53 -2.44 -2.19
C THR A 253 2.96 -2.93 -1.95
N LEU A 254 3.11 -4.14 -1.39
CA LEU A 254 4.43 -4.71 -1.10
C LEU A 254 5.18 -5.05 -2.40
N LEU A 255 4.47 -5.57 -3.40
CA LEU A 255 5.06 -5.93 -4.68
C LEU A 255 5.59 -4.69 -5.43
N ILE A 256 4.78 -3.63 -5.56
CA ILE A 256 5.19 -2.36 -6.17
C ILE A 256 6.39 -1.78 -5.43
N PHE A 257 6.38 -1.82 -4.09
CA PHE A 257 7.51 -1.38 -3.28
C PHE A 257 8.79 -2.15 -3.61
N VAL A 258 8.74 -3.48 -3.62
CA VAL A 258 9.90 -4.34 -3.90
C VAL A 258 10.46 -4.07 -5.29
N VAL A 259 9.59 -3.93 -6.29
CA VAL A 259 9.98 -3.61 -7.67
C VAL A 259 10.66 -2.25 -7.75
N LEU A 260 10.04 -1.20 -7.19
CA LEU A 260 10.60 0.15 -7.19
C LEU A 260 11.93 0.23 -6.45
N PHE A 261 12.02 -0.41 -5.29
CA PHE A 261 13.23 -0.43 -4.48
C PHE A 261 14.38 -1.15 -5.21
N SER A 262 14.09 -2.29 -5.83
CA SER A 262 15.07 -3.05 -6.61
C SER A 262 15.55 -2.26 -7.82
N TYR A 263 14.63 -1.59 -8.52
CA TYR A 263 14.94 -0.72 -9.64
C TYR A 263 15.84 0.45 -9.23
N TYR A 264 15.52 1.17 -8.14
CA TYR A 264 16.34 2.30 -7.69
C TYR A 264 17.71 1.86 -7.19
N SER A 265 17.79 0.74 -6.46
CA SER A 265 19.06 0.17 -6.00
C SER A 265 19.96 -0.19 -7.20
N MET A 266 19.42 -0.86 -8.22
CA MET A 266 20.18 -1.21 -9.44
C MET A 266 20.63 0.03 -10.21
N ARG A 267 19.73 1.00 -10.42
CA ARG A 267 20.04 2.23 -11.16
C ARG A 267 21.18 3.02 -10.54
N ASN A 268 21.28 3.05 -9.21
CA ASN A 268 22.33 3.80 -8.52
C ASN A 268 23.68 3.09 -8.56
N ARG A 269 23.71 1.76 -8.38
CA ARG A 269 24.94 0.97 -8.58
C ARG A 269 25.55 1.22 -9.96
N LEU A 270 24.72 1.26 -11.00
CA LEU A 270 25.17 1.59 -12.36
C LEU A 270 25.71 3.01 -12.51
N LYS A 271 25.22 3.98 -11.72
CA LYS A 271 25.76 5.35 -11.73
C LYS A 271 27.10 5.43 -11.01
N GLU A 272 27.23 4.76 -9.88
CA GLU A 272 28.47 4.67 -9.11
C GLU A 272 29.57 3.99 -9.94
N GLU A 273 29.26 2.86 -10.57
CA GLU A 273 30.18 2.17 -11.50
C GLU A 273 30.63 3.08 -12.65
N LYS A 274 29.70 3.83 -13.26
CA LYS A 274 30.04 4.80 -14.32
C LYS A 274 30.90 5.96 -13.83
N GLN A 275 30.69 6.44 -12.61
CA GLN A 275 31.52 7.49 -12.02
C GLN A 275 32.94 6.99 -11.73
N LEU A 276 33.07 5.76 -11.24
CA LEU A 276 34.37 5.12 -11.03
C LEU A 276 35.10 4.92 -12.37
N LEU A 277 34.43 4.37 -13.38
CA LEU A 277 35.02 4.14 -14.70
C LEU A 277 35.35 5.44 -15.46
N GLY A 278 34.53 6.49 -15.31
CA GLY A 278 34.79 7.80 -15.89
C GLY A 278 35.90 8.59 -15.18
N GLY A 279 36.17 8.29 -13.90
CA GLY A 279 37.26 8.88 -13.13
C GLY A 279 38.65 8.30 -13.44
N PHE A 280 38.72 7.13 -14.08
CA PHE A 280 39.99 6.52 -14.55
C PHE A 280 40.40 6.97 -15.97
N ALA A 281 39.63 7.85 -16.62
CA ALA A 281 39.87 8.31 -17.99
C ALA A 281 40.55 9.69 -18.09
N ILE A 282 41.29 10.12 -17.06
CA ILE A 282 42.09 11.35 -17.03
C ILE A 282 43.55 11.03 -16.72
#